data_AF-A0A0N5BDH0-F1
#
_entry.id   AF-A0A0N5BDH0-F1
#
_cell.length_a   1.000
_cell.length_b   1.000
_cell.length_c   1.000
_cell.angle_alpha   90.00
_cell.angle_beta   90.00
_cell.angle_gamma   90.00
#
_symmetry.space_group_name_H-M   'P 1'
#
loop_
_entity.id
_entity.type
_entity.pdbx_description
1 polymer ?
#
loop_
_entity_poly.entity_id
_entity_poly.type
_entity_poly.pdbx_seq_one_letter_code
_entity_poly.pdbx_strand_id
1 'polypeptide(L)'
;MAAAVIACAPKSPTVIGKPHKAIFEYMKKYATIDNDRTIIFGDRLDTDIAFGHNNGIKSCLVETGIHKLADVEKIPNDQKNREILIPHYILSNFKSLF
;
A
#
# COMPACT_ATOMS: atom_id res chain seq x y z
N MET A 1 -6.39 15.28 -12.93
CA MET A 1 -7.30 16.25 -12.27
C MET A 1 -6.68 16.87 -11.01
N ALA A 2 -6.15 16.08 -10.05
CA ALA A 2 -5.51 16.64 -8.84
C ALA A 2 -4.34 17.60 -9.12
N ALA A 3 -3.44 17.31 -10.07
CA ALA A 3 -2.29 18.15 -10.38
C ALA A 3 -2.66 19.58 -10.83
N ALA A 4 -3.71 19.73 -11.64
CA ALA A 4 -4.19 21.04 -12.10
C ALA A 4 -4.74 21.89 -10.95
N VAL A 5 -5.45 21.26 -10.01
CA VAL A 5 -5.96 21.94 -8.81
C VAL A 5 -4.80 22.36 -7.89
N ILE A 6 -3.80 21.48 -7.71
CA ILE A 6 -2.61 21.78 -6.88
C ILE A 6 -1.83 22.98 -7.43
N ALA A 7 -1.66 23.07 -8.76
CA ALA A 7 -0.89 24.14 -9.39
C ALA A 7 -1.46 25.54 -9.12
N CYS A 8 -2.78 25.65 -8.94
CA CYS A 8 -3.47 26.93 -8.73
C CYS A 8 -3.94 27.14 -7.29
N ALA A 9 -3.78 26.15 -6.40
CA ALA A 9 -4.25 26.26 -5.02
C ALA A 9 -3.20 26.96 -4.14
N PRO A 10 -3.61 27.87 -3.23
CA PRO A 10 -2.69 28.53 -2.30
C PRO A 10 -2.21 27.61 -1.16
N LYS A 11 -2.75 26.39 -1.08
CA LYS A 11 -2.41 25.39 -0.06
C LYS A 11 -2.28 24.02 -0.71
N SER A 12 -1.30 23.24 -0.26
CA SER A 12 -1.14 21.85 -0.68
C SER A 12 -2.28 20.98 -0.13
N PRO A 13 -2.85 20.08 -0.93
CA PRO A 13 -3.90 19.19 -0.46
C PRO A 13 -3.35 18.16 0.53
N THR A 14 -4.17 17.77 1.49
CA THR A 14 -3.87 16.62 2.33
C THR A 14 -4.30 15.35 1.62
N VAL A 15 -3.36 14.43 1.36
CA VAL A 15 -3.65 13.13 0.77
C VAL A 15 -4.13 12.20 1.88
N ILE A 16 -5.39 11.76 1.78
CA ILE A 16 -6.01 10.87 2.79
C ILE A 16 -5.80 9.39 2.44
N GLY A 17 -5.68 9.07 1.14
CA GLY A 17 -5.60 7.69 0.65
C GLY A 17 -4.26 6.98 0.92
N LYS A 18 -4.18 5.72 0.52
CA LYS A 18 -2.95 4.92 0.57
C LYS A 18 -1.82 5.63 -0.20
N PRO A 19 -0.56 5.60 0.29
CA PRO A 19 -0.05 4.84 1.43
C PRO A 19 -0.11 5.58 2.79
N HIS A 20 -0.93 6.62 2.92
CA HIS A 20 -0.92 7.52 4.08
C HIS A 20 -1.69 6.97 5.28
N LYS A 21 -1.23 7.30 6.49
CA LYS A 21 -1.81 6.84 7.76
C LYS A 21 -3.24 7.35 8.02
N ALA A 22 -3.62 8.48 7.41
CA ALA A 22 -4.89 9.15 7.71
C ALA A 22 -6.11 8.24 7.52
N ILE A 23 -6.17 7.47 6.41
CA ILE A 23 -7.25 6.50 6.19
C ILE A 23 -7.19 5.32 7.16
N PHE A 24 -5.99 4.87 7.58
CA PHE A 24 -5.85 3.78 8.55
C PHE A 24 -6.37 4.18 9.94
N GLU A 25 -5.98 5.36 10.40
CA GLU A 25 -6.45 5.92 11.67
C GLU A 25 -7.95 6.20 11.65
N TYR A 26 -8.51 6.54 10.49
CA TYR A 26 -9.96 6.61 10.32
C TYR A 26 -10.60 5.22 10.45
N MET A 27 -10.07 4.19 9.78
CA MET A 27 -10.62 2.82 9.85
C MET A 27 -10.61 2.25 11.28
N LYS A 28 -9.55 2.51 12.06
CA LYS A 28 -9.47 2.10 13.48
C LYS A 28 -10.61 2.63 14.37
N LYS A 29 -11.28 3.72 13.98
CA LYS A 29 -12.43 4.24 14.73
C LYS A 29 -13.68 3.38 14.59
N TYR A 30 -13.75 2.57 13.54
CA TYR A 30 -14.93 1.77 13.21
C TYR A 30 -14.68 0.27 13.26
N ALA A 31 -13.42 -0.16 13.27
CA ALA A 31 -13.03 -1.56 13.32
C ALA A 31 -11.90 -1.78 14.33
N THR A 32 -11.98 -2.87 15.08
CA THR A 32 -10.86 -3.35 15.89
C THR A 32 -9.82 -3.96 14.97
N ILE A 33 -8.73 -3.23 14.75
CA ILE A 33 -7.59 -3.68 13.94
C ILE A 33 -6.47 -4.08 14.89
N ASP A 34 -6.23 -5.38 14.99
CA ASP A 34 -5.01 -5.93 15.58
C ASP A 34 -3.96 -6.07 14.48
N ASN A 35 -2.87 -5.32 14.61
CA ASN A 35 -1.84 -5.24 13.59
C ASN A 35 -1.21 -6.60 13.26
N ASP A 36 -1.00 -7.45 14.26
CA ASP A 36 -0.36 -8.77 14.08
C ASP A 36 -1.29 -9.79 13.41
N ARG A 37 -2.60 -9.52 13.47
CA ARG A 37 -3.66 -10.37 12.91
C ARG A 37 -4.34 -9.78 11.68
N THR A 38 -3.86 -8.63 11.19
CA THR A 38 -4.43 -7.94 10.04
C THR A 38 -3.48 -7.99 8.86
N ILE A 39 -4.03 -8.27 7.69
CA ILE A 39 -3.32 -8.25 6.42
C ILE A 39 -4.07 -7.38 5.41
N ILE A 40 -3.34 -6.54 4.68
CA ILE A 40 -3.88 -5.85 3.50
C ILE A 40 -3.55 -6.62 2.24
N PHE A 41 -4.54 -6.77 1.36
CA PHE A 41 -4.36 -7.29 0.00
C PHE A 41 -4.40 -6.14 -0.99
N GLY A 42 -3.50 -6.14 -1.96
CA GLY A 42 -3.50 -5.14 -3.04
C GLY A 42 -2.57 -5.51 -4.18
N ASP A 43 -2.63 -4.74 -5.26
CA ASP A 43 -1.92 -5.00 -6.51
C ASP A 43 -0.81 -3.97 -6.79
N ARG A 44 -0.64 -2.98 -5.90
CA ARG A 44 0.34 -1.90 -6.06
C ARG A 44 1.34 -1.81 -4.92
N LEU A 45 2.62 -1.75 -5.28
CA LEU A 45 3.73 -1.65 -4.32
C LEU A 45 3.78 -0.28 -3.63
N ASP A 46 3.61 0.79 -4.40
CA ASP A 46 3.70 2.19 -3.97
C ASP A 46 2.51 2.65 -3.12
N THR A 47 1.37 1.96 -3.21
CA THR A 47 0.17 2.28 -2.43
C THR A 47 -0.16 1.21 -1.42
N ASP A 48 -0.45 -0.03 -1.82
CA ASP A 48 -1.05 -1.03 -0.91
C ASP A 48 -0.01 -1.69 -0.02
N ILE A 49 1.13 -2.06 -0.61
CA ILE A 49 2.23 -2.67 0.12
C ILE A 49 2.87 -1.64 1.05
N ALA A 50 3.17 -0.45 0.52
CA ALA A 50 3.64 0.68 1.32
C ALA A 50 2.65 1.07 2.42
N PHE A 51 1.34 0.98 2.17
CA PHE A 51 0.34 1.23 3.21
C PHE A 51 0.43 0.21 4.35
N GLY A 52 0.63 -1.07 4.05
CA GLY A 52 0.78 -2.10 5.07
C GLY A 52 1.96 -1.79 5.99
N HIS A 53 3.14 -1.57 5.41
CA HIS A 53 4.36 -1.23 6.13
C HIS A 53 4.22 0.05 6.95
N ASN A 54 3.71 1.13 6.35
CA ASN A 54 3.54 2.42 7.03
C ASN A 54 2.63 2.33 8.26
N ASN A 55 1.71 1.36 8.28
CA ASN A 55 0.73 1.20 9.35
C ASN A 55 0.99 0.00 10.25
N GLY A 56 2.10 -0.71 10.03
CA GLY A 56 2.53 -1.86 10.85
C GLY A 56 1.65 -3.10 10.70
N ILE A 57 0.99 -3.27 9.54
CA ILE A 57 0.22 -4.47 9.22
C ILE A 57 0.90 -5.26 8.10
N LYS A 58 0.64 -6.56 8.04
CA LYS A 58 1.18 -7.39 6.95
C LYS A 58 0.54 -7.01 5.62
N SER A 59 1.27 -7.21 4.52
CA SER A 59 0.83 -6.87 3.17
C SER A 59 1.00 -8.06 2.22
N CYS A 60 0.00 -8.29 1.38
CA CYS A 60 -0.01 -9.31 0.36
C CYS A 60 -0.18 -8.67 -1.03
N LEU A 61 0.78 -8.91 -1.91
CA LEU A 61 0.64 -8.56 -3.32
C LEU A 61 -0.25 -9.60 -4.02
N VAL A 62 -1.26 -9.14 -4.76
CA VAL A 62 -2.13 -10.00 -5.57
C VAL A 62 -1.88 -9.67 -7.04
N GLU A 63 -1.35 -10.64 -7.80
CA GLU A 63 -0.83 -10.44 -9.16
C GLU A 63 -1.92 -10.36 -10.26
N THR A 64 -3.15 -10.04 -9.88
CA THR A 64 -4.27 -9.82 -10.81
C THR A 64 -4.34 -8.40 -11.37
N GLY A 65 -3.55 -7.47 -10.81
CA GLY A 65 -3.60 -6.05 -11.16
C GLY A 65 -2.28 -5.52 -11.74
N ILE A 66 -1.79 -4.42 -11.18
CA ILE A 66 -0.73 -3.61 -11.77
C ILE A 66 0.66 -4.22 -11.61
N HIS A 67 1.09 -4.55 -10.39
CA HIS A 67 2.44 -5.09 -10.14
C HIS A 67 2.42 -6.62 -10.00
N LYS A 68 3.53 -7.22 -10.40
CA LYS A 68 3.81 -8.66 -10.28
C LYS A 68 5.11 -8.90 -9.51
N LEU A 69 5.42 -10.15 -9.19
CA LEU A 69 6.68 -10.55 -8.57
C LEU A 69 7.90 -9.99 -9.33
N ALA A 70 7.86 -10.02 -10.67
CA ALA A 70 8.93 -9.49 -11.51
C ALA A 70 9.20 -7.99 -11.28
N ASP A 71 8.21 -7.21 -10.83
CA ASP A 71 8.41 -5.79 -10.53
C ASP A 71 9.04 -5.60 -9.15
N VAL A 72 8.76 -6.49 -8.20
CA VAL A 72 9.44 -6.53 -6.89
C VAL A 72 10.93 -6.86 -7.08
N GLU A 73 11.26 -7.80 -7.96
CA GLU A 73 12.63 -8.21 -8.26
C GLU A 73 13.45 -7.11 -8.94
N LYS A 74 12.79 -6.21 -9.68
CA LYS A 74 13.44 -5.06 -10.34
C LYS A 74 13.75 -3.91 -9.38
N ILE A 75 13.27 -3.94 -8.14
CA ILE A 75 13.53 -2.86 -7.18
C ILE A 75 15.02 -2.86 -6.82
N PRO A 76 15.78 -1.80 -7.18
CA PRO A 76 17.20 -1.70 -6.89
C PRO A 76 17.47 -1.84 -5.39
N ASN A 77 18.57 -2.50 -5.04
CA ASN A 77 18.93 -2.75 -3.63
C ASN A 77 19.23 -1.46 -2.86
N ASP A 78 19.69 -0.42 -3.55
CA ASP A 78 20.01 0.91 -3.03
C ASP A 78 18.81 1.88 -3.09
N GLN A 79 17.64 1.43 -3.53
CA GLN A 79 16.45 2.27 -3.58
C GLN A 79 16.07 2.75 -2.18
N LYS A 80 15.85 4.07 -2.06
CA LYS A 80 15.35 4.68 -0.84
C LYS A 80 13.97 4.13 -0.49
N ASN A 81 13.77 3.75 0.76
CA ASN A 81 12.56 3.11 1.27
C ASN A 81 12.22 1.82 0.50
N ARG A 82 13.23 1.03 0.15
CA ARG A 82 13.00 -0.26 -0.51
C ARG A 82 12.13 -1.17 0.34
N GLU A 83 12.36 -1.20 1.66
CA GLU A 83 11.67 -2.10 2.58
C GLU A 83 10.15 -1.95 2.54
N ILE A 84 9.64 -0.71 2.40
CA ILE A 84 8.19 -0.47 2.37
C ILE A 84 7.53 -0.92 1.07
N LEU A 85 8.30 -1.25 0.04
CA LEU A 85 7.79 -1.71 -1.26
C LEU A 85 7.81 -3.23 -1.39
N ILE A 86 8.44 -3.95 -0.45
CA ILE A 86 8.53 -5.41 -0.50
C ILE A 86 7.31 -6.02 0.20
N PRO A 87 6.46 -6.81 -0.50
CA PRO A 87 5.31 -7.45 0.12
C PRO A 87 5.75 -8.57 1.07
N HIS A 88 4.95 -8.83 2.11
CA HIS A 88 5.19 -9.96 3.02
C HIS A 88 4.78 -11.30 2.38
N TYR A 89 3.75 -11.26 1.53
CA TYR A 89 3.22 -12.42 0.83
C TYR A 89 2.89 -12.06 -0.62
N ILE A 90 2.89 -13.06 -1.50
CA ILE A 90 2.51 -12.90 -2.90
C ILE A 90 1.51 -14.00 -3.25
N LEU A 91 0.41 -13.61 -3.89
CA LEU A 91 -0.62 -14.50 -4.40
C LEU A 91 -0.87 -14.19 -5.86
N SER A 92 -1.03 -15.24 -6.68
CA SER A 92 -1.36 -15.05 -8.09
C SER A 92 -2.78 -14.49 -8.26
N ASN A 93 -3.72 -14.91 -7.40
CA ASN A 93 -5.10 -14.42 -7.32
C ASN A 93 -5.78 -14.91 -6.03
N PHE A 94 -6.96 -14.39 -5.71
CA PHE A 94 -7.69 -14.79 -4.50
C PHE A 94 -8.21 -16.24 -4.51
N LYS A 95 -8.34 -16.89 -5.67
CA LYS A 95 -8.77 -18.31 -5.71
C LYS A 95 -7.71 -19.24 -5.15
N SER A 96 -6.44 -18.84 -5.10
CA SER A 96 -5.38 -19.69 -4.54
C SER A 96 -5.37 -19.74 -3.01
N LEU A 97 -6.27 -19.03 -2.33
CA LEU A 97 -6.44 -19.08 -0.88
C LEU A 97 -7.38 -20.20 -0.42
N PHE A 98 -8.11 -20.82 -1.36
CA PHE A 98 -9.12 -21.85 -1.12
C PHE A 98 -8.88 -23.06 -2.04
#